data_AF-A0AA90NPD0-F1
#
_entry.id   AF-A0AA90NPD0-F1
#
_cell.length_a   1.000
_cell.length_b   1.000
_cell.length_c   1.000
_cell.angle_alpha   90.00
_cell.angle_beta   90.00
_cell.angle_gamma   90.00
#
_symmetry.space_group_name_H-M   'P 1'
#
loop_
_entity.id
_entity.type
_entity.pdbx_description
1 polymer ?
#
loop_
_entity_poly.entity_id
_entity_poly.type
_entity_poly.pdbx_seq_one_letter_code
_entity_poly.pdbx_strand_id
1 'polypeptide(L)'
;MSIESKQVELSLTEISSSDLIILPDNYKTDKNEFYSSNSISLFKYLSHSLNVSFFNTPNSLSEQRSGDWYGPVLLFTSTALSVNPHIVSITCGLITNYLYDFFKSQKKPNVSLRVVYRDDETRKSTELSYEGHIDGIESLKDAVLEISKK
;
A
#
# COMPACT_ATOMS: atom_id res chain seq x y z
N MET A 1 -5.60 -21.88 35.34
CA MET A 1 -5.67 -21.10 34.08
C MET A 1 -7.05 -20.47 34.05
N SER A 2 -7.14 -19.20 34.45
CA SER A 2 -8.39 -18.46 34.55
C SER A 2 -8.66 -17.82 33.19
N ILE A 3 -9.75 -18.23 32.54
CA ILE A 3 -10.24 -17.60 31.32
C ILE A 3 -11.15 -16.45 31.76
N GLU A 4 -10.66 -15.22 31.65
CA GLU A 4 -11.50 -14.03 31.83
C GLU A 4 -12.31 -13.79 30.56
N SER A 5 -13.62 -14.03 30.62
CA SER A 5 -14.56 -13.63 29.57
C SER A 5 -14.98 -12.18 29.81
N LYS A 6 -14.44 -11.23 29.04
CA LYS A 6 -14.92 -9.85 29.03
C LYS A 6 -16.00 -9.71 27.95
N GLN A 7 -17.24 -9.45 28.36
CA GLN A 7 -18.28 -9.05 27.42
C GLN A 7 -17.94 -7.65 26.90
N VAL A 8 -17.77 -7.54 25.59
CA VAL A 8 -17.61 -6.26 24.90
C VAL A 8 -18.94 -5.98 24.22
N GLU A 9 -19.67 -5.01 24.74
CA GLU A 9 -20.93 -4.56 24.17
C GLU A 9 -20.60 -3.56 23.05
N LEU A 10 -20.77 -3.99 21.80
CA LEU A 10 -20.71 -3.08 20.66
C LEU A 10 -21.98 -2.22 20.72
N SER A 11 -21.80 -0.90 20.86
CA SER A 11 -22.89 0.07 20.76
C SER A 11 -23.39 0.14 19.31
N LEU A 12 -24.22 -0.83 18.93
CA LEU A 12 -24.82 -1.00 17.60
C LEU A 12 -25.96 0.00 17.35
N THR A 13 -25.72 1.29 17.59
CA THR A 13 -26.81 2.27 17.79
C THR A 13 -27.58 2.63 16.51
N GLU A 14 -27.14 2.24 15.32
CA GLU A 14 -27.88 2.50 14.07
C GLU A 14 -27.68 1.38 13.05
N ILE A 15 -28.08 0.14 13.37
CA ILE A 15 -28.20 -0.88 12.34
C ILE A 15 -29.48 -0.59 11.54
N SER A 16 -29.33 0.21 10.48
CA SER A 16 -30.22 0.13 9.32
C SER A 16 -30.28 -1.33 8.86
N SER A 17 -31.39 -1.76 8.28
CA SER A 17 -31.73 -3.14 7.89
C SER A 17 -30.78 -3.76 6.85
N SER A 18 -29.51 -3.92 7.20
CA SER A 18 -28.44 -4.52 6.41
C SER A 18 -28.31 -5.99 6.77
N ASP A 19 -28.20 -6.83 5.75
CA ASP A 19 -27.98 -8.28 5.91
C ASP A 19 -26.56 -8.58 6.41
N LEU A 20 -25.61 -7.67 6.14
CA LEU A 20 -24.19 -7.84 6.49
C LEU A 20 -23.53 -6.50 6.84
N ILE A 21 -22.74 -6.49 7.93
CA ILE A 21 -21.98 -5.31 8.37
C ILE A 21 -20.48 -5.62 8.33
N ILE A 22 -19.71 -4.74 7.69
CA ILE A 22 -18.24 -4.79 7.70
C ILE A 22 -17.73 -3.97 8.88
N LEU A 23 -16.95 -4.63 9.75
CA LEU A 23 -16.34 -4.01 10.93
C LEU A 23 -14.91 -3.52 10.63
N PRO A 24 -14.42 -2.46 11.32
CA PRO A 24 -13.03 -2.06 11.24
C PRO A 24 -12.11 -3.10 11.89
N ASP A 25 -10.87 -3.22 11.42
CA ASP A 25 -9.90 -4.21 11.91
C ASP A 25 -9.62 -4.03 13.42
N ASN A 26 -9.67 -2.79 13.89
CA ASN A 26 -9.47 -2.39 15.28
C ASN A 26 -10.77 -2.09 16.02
N TYR A 27 -11.89 -2.74 15.69
CA TYR A 27 -13.19 -2.54 16.36
C TYR A 27 -13.19 -2.70 17.89
N LYS A 28 -12.15 -3.32 18.46
CA LYS A 28 -11.99 -3.46 19.93
C LYS A 28 -11.25 -2.30 20.59
N THR A 29 -10.66 -1.41 19.80
CA THR A 29 -9.77 -0.34 20.25
C THR A 29 -10.39 1.00 19.89
N ASP A 30 -10.73 1.81 20.88
CA ASP A 30 -11.46 3.10 20.72
C ASP A 30 -10.68 4.21 19.97
N LYS A 31 -9.61 3.88 19.25
CA LYS A 31 -8.75 4.88 18.59
C LYS A 31 -8.54 4.54 17.12
N ASN A 32 -8.94 5.49 16.27
CA ASN A 32 -8.71 5.55 14.82
C ASN A 32 -9.11 4.27 14.09
N GLU A 33 -10.42 4.07 13.92
CA GLU A 33 -10.95 2.97 13.13
C GLU A 33 -10.34 2.94 11.73
N PHE A 34 -9.78 1.78 11.36
CA PHE A 34 -9.27 1.54 10.02
C PHE A 34 -9.83 0.23 9.49
N TYR A 35 -10.01 0.20 8.17
CA TYR A 35 -10.46 -0.98 7.46
C TYR A 35 -9.33 -1.52 6.61
N SER A 36 -9.23 -2.83 6.45
CA SER A 36 -8.38 -3.40 5.40
C SER A 36 -8.76 -2.83 4.04
N SER A 37 -7.78 -2.50 3.19
CA SER A 37 -8.02 -2.06 1.80
C SER A 37 -8.88 -3.06 1.01
N ASN A 38 -8.79 -4.35 1.33
CA ASN A 38 -9.59 -5.41 0.72
C ASN A 38 -11.08 -5.34 1.09
N SER A 39 -11.44 -4.65 2.18
CA SER A 39 -12.83 -4.47 2.62
C SER A 39 -13.66 -3.71 1.59
N ILE A 40 -13.04 -2.79 0.83
CA ILE A 40 -13.70 -2.06 -0.26
C ILE A 40 -14.05 -3.02 -1.41
N SER A 41 -13.11 -3.88 -1.78
CA SER A 41 -13.32 -4.88 -2.83
C SER A 41 -14.41 -5.88 -2.43
N LEU A 42 -14.40 -6.32 -1.17
CA LEU A 42 -15.42 -7.20 -0.60
C LEU A 42 -16.80 -6.53 -0.61
N PHE A 43 -16.89 -5.28 -0.16
CA PHE A 43 -18.12 -4.48 -0.21
C PHE A 43 -18.67 -4.43 -1.64
N LYS A 44 -17.86 -4.01 -2.62
CA LYS A 44 -18.29 -3.93 -4.03
C LYS A 44 -18.76 -5.26 -4.58
N TYR A 45 -18.11 -6.36 -4.20
CA TYR A 45 -18.50 -7.69 -4.64
C TYR A 45 -19.86 -8.10 -4.06
N LEU A 46 -20.04 -7.96 -2.75
CA LEU A 46 -21.23 -8.41 -2.03
C LEU A 46 -22.44 -7.50 -2.20
N SER A 47 -22.25 -6.20 -2.43
CA SER A 47 -23.36 -5.24 -2.63
C SER A 47 -24.21 -5.51 -3.87
N HIS A 48 -23.78 -6.44 -4.76
CA HIS A 48 -24.62 -6.90 -5.87
C HIS A 48 -25.70 -7.90 -5.45
N SER A 49 -25.51 -8.62 -4.34
CA SER A 49 -26.38 -9.72 -3.92
C SER A 49 -26.95 -9.57 -2.51
N LEU A 50 -26.34 -8.73 -1.67
CA LEU A 50 -26.71 -8.53 -0.27
C LEU A 50 -26.77 -7.05 0.08
N ASN A 51 -27.61 -6.68 1.05
CA ASN A 51 -27.57 -5.35 1.62
C ASN A 51 -26.40 -5.25 2.62
N VAL A 52 -25.25 -4.77 2.14
CA VAL A 52 -24.03 -4.64 2.92
C VAL A 52 -23.80 -3.19 3.32
N SER A 53 -23.42 -2.95 4.58
CA SER A 53 -22.98 -1.64 5.05
C SER A 53 -21.68 -1.73 5.84
N PHE A 54 -20.93 -0.63 5.89
CA PHE A 54 -19.83 -0.49 6.85
C PHE A 54 -20.39 -0.08 8.21
N PHE A 55 -19.72 -0.46 9.29
CA PHE A 55 -20.07 -0.02 10.65
C PHE A 55 -20.01 1.51 10.75
N ASN A 56 -18.93 2.10 10.25
CA ASN A 56 -18.71 3.54 10.14
C ASN A 56 -18.11 3.87 8.77
N THR A 57 -18.20 5.13 8.33
CA THR A 57 -17.60 5.55 7.05
C THR A 57 -16.09 5.29 7.05
N PRO A 58 -15.55 4.54 6.08
CA PRO A 58 -14.14 4.16 6.05
C PRO A 58 -13.25 5.37 5.72
N ASN A 59 -12.73 6.03 6.75
CA ASN A 59 -11.86 7.21 6.63
C ASN A 59 -10.37 6.85 6.49
N SER A 60 -9.98 5.65 6.93
CA SER A 60 -8.61 5.16 6.90
C SER A 60 -8.57 3.72 6.41
N LEU A 61 -7.64 3.42 5.50
CA LEU A 61 -7.42 2.09 4.94
C LEU A 61 -6.04 1.58 5.31
N SER A 62 -5.98 0.36 5.84
CA SER A 62 -4.73 -0.37 6.03
C SER A 62 -4.44 -1.18 4.77
N GLU A 63 -3.34 -0.87 4.09
CA GLU A 63 -2.87 -1.69 2.98
C GLU A 63 -1.87 -2.72 3.53
N GLN A 64 -2.31 -3.96 3.67
CA GLN A 64 -1.40 -5.08 3.93
C GLN A 64 -0.79 -5.53 2.61
N ARG A 65 0.12 -4.73 2.06
CA ARG A 65 1.08 -5.26 1.09
C ARG A 65 2.05 -6.10 1.89
N SER A 66 2.00 -7.42 1.75
CA SER A 66 3.05 -8.23 2.36
C SER A 66 4.38 -7.79 1.75
N GLY A 67 5.33 -7.42 2.60
CA GLY A 67 6.71 -7.14 2.19
C GLY A 67 7.45 -8.43 1.88
N ASP A 68 6.77 -9.42 1.29
CA ASP A 68 7.33 -10.74 1.07
C ASP A 68 8.35 -10.65 -0.06
N TRP A 69 9.61 -10.85 0.30
CA TRP A 69 10.67 -10.99 -0.67
C TRP A 69 10.84 -12.47 -1.00
N TYR A 70 10.49 -12.84 -2.23
CA TYR A 70 10.74 -14.18 -2.77
C TYR A 70 12.16 -14.24 -3.35
N GLY A 71 13.12 -14.60 -2.49
CA GLY A 71 14.52 -14.79 -2.88
C GLY A 71 14.77 -16.09 -3.67
N PRO A 72 15.95 -16.24 -4.30
CA PRO A 72 16.32 -17.46 -4.99
C PRO A 72 16.43 -18.63 -4.01
N VAL A 73 15.98 -19.82 -4.43
CA VAL A 73 16.19 -21.06 -3.67
C VAL A 73 17.66 -21.48 -3.80
N LEU A 74 18.32 -21.66 -2.66
CA LEU A 74 19.73 -22.06 -2.59
C LEU A 74 19.84 -23.52 -2.13
N LEU A 75 20.49 -24.36 -2.94
CA LEU A 75 20.81 -25.74 -2.58
C LEU A 75 22.29 -25.86 -2.23
N PHE A 76 22.59 -26.33 -1.03
CA PHE A 76 23.94 -26.71 -0.61
C PHE A 76 24.00 -28.22 -0.43
N THR A 77 24.83 -28.89 -1.22
CA THR A 77 25.04 -30.34 -1.07
C THR A 77 25.97 -30.63 0.10
N SER A 78 25.85 -31.81 0.70
CA SER A 78 26.76 -32.23 1.79
C SER A 78 28.22 -32.20 1.35
N THR A 79 28.51 -32.64 0.12
CA THR A 79 29.86 -32.60 -0.46
C THR A 79 30.42 -31.18 -0.51
N ALA A 80 29.62 -30.19 -0.93
CA ALA A 80 30.06 -28.81 -1.00
C ALA A 80 30.37 -28.24 0.39
N LEU A 81 29.55 -28.59 1.40
CA LEU A 81 29.76 -28.19 2.79
C LEU A 81 31.01 -28.82 3.40
N SER A 82 31.28 -30.10 3.10
CA SER A 82 32.47 -30.79 3.59
C SER A 82 33.76 -30.27 2.96
N VAL A 83 33.73 -29.90 1.68
CA VAL A 83 34.90 -29.33 0.98
C VAL A 83 35.19 -27.91 1.44
N ASN A 84 34.15 -27.10 1.69
CA ASN A 84 34.32 -25.75 2.18
C ASN A 84 33.27 -25.41 3.25
N PRO A 85 33.64 -25.45 4.55
CA PRO A 85 32.69 -25.14 5.63
C PRO A 85 32.21 -23.68 5.62
N HIS A 86 32.90 -22.78 4.91
CA HIS A 86 32.55 -21.36 4.82
C HIS A 86 31.66 -21.03 3.61
N ILE A 87 31.33 -22.00 2.76
CA ILE A 87 30.60 -21.76 1.51
C ILE A 87 29.26 -21.05 1.74
N VAL A 88 28.53 -21.42 2.79
CA VAL A 88 27.25 -20.80 3.14
C VAL A 88 27.45 -19.31 3.50
N SER A 89 28.44 -19.01 4.33
CA SER A 89 28.73 -17.64 4.75
C SER A 89 29.16 -16.77 3.57
N ILE A 90 29.97 -17.31 2.65
CA ILE A 90 30.41 -16.59 1.45
C ILE A 90 29.22 -16.29 0.55
N THR A 91 28.37 -17.29 0.28
CA THR A 91 27.17 -17.11 -0.56
C THR A 91 26.21 -16.09 0.06
N CYS A 92 25.92 -16.18 1.36
CA CYS A 92 25.08 -15.21 2.06
C CYS A 92 25.69 -13.79 2.02
N GLY A 93 27.02 -13.66 2.17
CA GLY A 93 27.71 -12.38 2.08
C GLY A 93 27.58 -11.74 0.69
N LEU A 94 27.72 -12.52 -0.38
CA LEU A 94 27.51 -12.05 -1.75
C LEU A 94 26.07 -11.59 -1.98
N ILE A 95 25.09 -12.38 -1.53
CA ILE A 95 23.66 -12.01 -1.63
C ILE A 95 23.39 -10.73 -0.84
N THR A 96 23.95 -10.62 0.37
CA THR A 96 23.77 -9.44 1.22
C THR A 96 24.31 -8.19 0.55
N ASN A 97 25.52 -8.25 -0.03
CA ASN A 97 26.11 -7.12 -0.74
C ASN A 97 25.28 -6.73 -1.97
N TYR A 98 24.82 -7.72 -2.74
CA TYR A 98 23.93 -7.47 -3.87
C TYR A 98 22.62 -6.80 -3.44
N LEU A 99 21.96 -7.33 -2.40
CA LEU A 99 20.71 -6.75 -1.89
C LEU A 99 20.95 -5.35 -1.32
N TYR A 100 22.08 -5.13 -0.64
CA TYR A 100 22.45 -3.81 -0.15
C TYR A 100 22.56 -2.82 -1.30
N ASP A 101 23.28 -3.16 -2.37
CA ASP A 101 23.41 -2.29 -3.54
C ASP A 101 22.09 -2.12 -4.30
N PHE A 102 21.27 -3.17 -4.38
CA PHE A 102 19.95 -3.13 -5.02
C PHE A 102 18.96 -2.23 -4.28
N PHE A 103 18.91 -2.32 -2.95
CA PHE A 103 18.01 -1.52 -2.12
C PHE A 103 18.58 -0.16 -1.74
N LYS A 104 19.87 0.09 -1.97
CA LYS A 104 20.46 1.40 -1.77
C LYS A 104 19.78 2.38 -2.71
N SER A 105 18.94 3.25 -2.15
CA SER A 105 18.24 4.28 -2.89
C SER A 105 19.18 5.02 -3.84
N GLN A 106 18.74 5.20 -5.08
CA GLN A 106 19.35 6.11 -6.03
C GLN A 106 19.49 7.47 -5.34
N LYS A 107 20.71 8.03 -5.25
CA LYS A 107 20.95 9.34 -4.62
C LYS A 107 20.12 10.46 -5.25
N LYS A 108 19.65 10.24 -6.49
CA LYS A 108 18.78 11.12 -7.25
C LYS A 108 17.62 10.30 -7.82
N PRO A 109 16.52 10.13 -7.09
CA PRO A 109 15.36 9.41 -7.63
C PRO A 109 14.81 10.16 -8.86
N ASN A 110 14.36 9.39 -9.85
CA ASN A 110 13.53 9.93 -10.92
C ASN A 110 12.09 10.01 -10.40
N VAL A 111 11.49 11.19 -10.56
CA VAL A 111 10.11 11.48 -10.22
C VAL A 111 9.32 11.52 -11.52
N SER A 112 8.19 10.82 -11.54
CA SER A 112 7.20 10.94 -12.60
C SER A 112 5.97 11.67 -12.04
N LEU A 113 5.53 12.74 -12.71
CA LEU A 113 4.30 13.45 -12.38
C LEU A 113 3.46 13.66 -13.62
N ARG A 114 2.18 13.34 -13.53
CA ARG A 114 1.20 13.57 -14.59
C ARG A 114 0.12 14.53 -14.08
N VAL A 115 0.02 15.70 -14.70
CA VAL A 115 -0.97 16.73 -14.38
C VAL A 115 -1.94 16.83 -15.55
N VAL A 116 -3.24 16.68 -15.28
CA VAL A 116 -4.28 16.87 -16.28
C VAL A 116 -5.09 18.10 -15.88
N TYR A 117 -4.97 19.16 -16.67
CA TYR A 117 -5.79 20.35 -16.56
C TYR A 117 -6.97 20.23 -17.52
N ARG A 118 -8.18 20.53 -17.03
CA ARG A 118 -9.38 20.62 -17.86
C ARG A 118 -9.91 22.04 -17.73
N ASP A 119 -10.04 22.69 -18.88
CA ASP A 119 -10.73 23.96 -19.01
C ASP A 119 -12.22 23.66 -19.23
N ASP A 120 -13.05 24.06 -18.27
CA ASP A 120 -14.49 23.81 -18.30
C ASP A 120 -15.24 24.71 -19.32
N GLU A 121 -14.67 25.88 -19.67
CA GLU A 121 -15.25 26.80 -20.63
C GLU A 121 -15.01 26.31 -22.07
N THR A 122 -13.78 25.89 -22.38
CA THR A 122 -13.42 25.39 -23.72
C THR A 122 -13.58 23.89 -23.88
N ARG A 123 -13.88 23.17 -22.79
CA ARG A 123 -13.93 21.69 -22.69
C ARG A 123 -12.65 20.99 -23.16
N LYS A 124 -11.53 21.70 -23.24
CA LYS A 124 -10.24 21.14 -23.63
C LYS A 124 -9.54 20.58 -22.41
N SER A 125 -8.84 19.46 -22.59
CA SER A 125 -7.99 18.89 -21.56
C SER A 125 -6.54 18.97 -22.04
N THR A 126 -5.67 19.48 -21.18
CA THR A 126 -4.23 19.59 -21.40
C THR A 126 -3.52 18.68 -20.41
N GLU A 127 -2.72 17.76 -20.92
CA GLU A 127 -1.93 16.83 -20.11
C GLU A 127 -0.47 17.28 -20.11
N LEU A 128 0.13 17.37 -18.92
CA LEU A 128 1.55 17.54 -18.71
C LEU A 128 2.09 16.28 -18.06
N SER A 129 3.08 15.66 -18.72
CA SER A 129 3.81 14.53 -18.16
C SER A 129 5.26 14.95 -17.94
N TYR A 130 5.71 14.81 -16.71
CA TYR A 130 7.09 15.03 -16.30
C TYR A 130 7.71 13.71 -15.88
N GLU A 131 8.91 13.42 -16.36
CA GLU A 131 9.74 12.31 -15.90
C GLU A 131 11.19 12.78 -15.84
N GLY A 132 11.75 12.84 -14.64
CA GLY A 132 13.10 13.37 -14.44
C GLY A 132 13.48 13.51 -12.97
N HIS A 133 14.63 14.13 -12.69
CA HIS A 133 15.10 14.34 -11.32
C HIS A 133 14.26 15.35 -10.53
N ILE A 134 14.25 15.23 -9.22
CA ILE A 134 13.49 16.14 -8.32
C ILE A 134 13.81 17.63 -8.55
N ASP A 135 15.04 17.95 -8.97
CA ASP A 135 15.49 19.31 -9.27
C ASP A 135 14.66 19.97 -10.40
N GLY A 136 14.09 19.20 -11.34
CA GLY A 136 13.30 19.73 -12.45
C GLY A 136 11.82 19.95 -12.12
N ILE A 137 11.37 19.63 -10.90
CA ILE A 137 9.99 19.88 -10.47
C ILE A 137 9.70 21.38 -10.37
N GLU A 138 10.68 22.22 -10.05
CA GLU A 138 10.48 23.68 -10.03
C GLU A 138 10.06 24.21 -11.39
N SER A 139 10.67 23.73 -12.49
CA SER A 139 10.26 24.11 -13.85
C SER A 139 8.86 23.63 -14.21
N LEU A 140 8.39 22.52 -13.64
CA LEU A 140 7.03 22.04 -13.86
C LEU A 140 5.99 22.97 -13.20
N LYS A 141 6.29 23.49 -12.02
CA LYS A 141 5.43 24.47 -11.34
C LYS A 141 5.16 25.68 -12.24
N ASP A 142 6.20 26.18 -12.90
CA ASP A 142 6.08 27.32 -13.83
C ASP A 142 5.20 26.96 -15.03
N ALA A 143 5.41 25.78 -15.65
CA ALA A 143 4.59 25.30 -16.76
C ALA A 143 3.11 25.13 -16.39
N VAL A 144 2.81 24.64 -15.18
CA VAL A 144 1.43 24.50 -14.68
C VAL A 144 0.80 25.88 -14.43
N LEU A 145 1.54 26.84 -13.87
CA LEU A 145 1.05 28.21 -13.66
C LEU A 145 0.79 28.95 -14.98
N GLU A 146 1.57 28.70 -16.03
CA GLU A 146 1.30 29.27 -17.36
C GLU A 146 0.00 28.75 -17.95
N ILE A 147 -0.29 27.45 -17.79
CA ILE A 147 -1.53 26.85 -18.30
C ILE A 147 -2.75 27.32 -17.51
N SER A 148 -2.61 27.53 -16.20
CA SER A 148 -3.70 28.05 -15.36
C SER A 148 -4.02 29.53 -15.59
N LYS A 149 -3.12 30.31 -16.21
CA LYS A 149 -3.35 31.73 -16.52
C LYS A 149 -4.00 31.95 -17.89
N LYS A 150 -4.13 30.90 -18.69
CA LYS A 150 -4.79 30.90 -19.99
C LYS A 150 -6.27 30.58 -19.85
#